data_AF-R5VQR3-F1
#
_entry.id   AF-R5VQR3-F1
#
_cell.length_a   1.000
_cell.length_b   1.000
_cell.length_c   1.000
_cell.angle_alpha   90.00
_cell.angle_beta   90.00
_cell.angle_gamma   90.00
#
_symmetry.space_group_name_H-M   'P 1'
#
loop_
_entity.id
_entity.type
_entity.pdbx_description
1 polymer ?
#
loop_
_entity_poly.entity_id
_entity_poly.type
_entity_poly.pdbx_seq_one_letter_code
_entity_poly.pdbx_strand_id
1 'polypeptide(L)'
;MDKNRMRYAFVIVPVLMGLVVFVVLFLAGTKSDKEQMEKNAEETLRLAEKKCIQYERRRLEQKTKSLLSLTRWVENYARYVEAGQNRKKSIQYIKEAGLTGLLLLDEKGKLLWQSELDGDTKFASVLSKECVQEILSRPKKTYMDCISLEKTDYNYGVVGRKQGGLVLGYKKAEEQTEEQKRYLKELLEDYPLKMDAIVVITDGETLISSNEKQYKTIKEDEGWYRRKGAYKQYDLYVFFPKEGVFRERNNTIFGCLAVYGVLCLFLVFMRFHKRNGRAEKTVD
;
A
#
# COMPACT_ATOMS: atom_id res chain seq x y z
N MET A 1 -25.97 64.40 23.06
CA MET A 1 -25.63 63.06 22.54
C MET A 1 -26.87 62.19 22.67
N ASP A 2 -27.43 61.72 21.55
CA ASP A 2 -28.79 61.18 21.49
C ASP A 2 -28.98 59.92 22.34
N LYS A 3 -29.98 59.93 23.24
CA LYS A 3 -30.28 58.82 24.18
C LYS A 3 -30.59 57.51 23.45
N ASN A 4 -31.09 57.61 22.22
CA ASN A 4 -31.32 56.48 21.33
C ASN A 4 -30.00 55.89 20.79
N ARG A 5 -29.00 56.70 20.45
CA ARG A 5 -27.69 56.24 19.95
C ARG A 5 -26.93 55.42 21.00
N MET A 6 -26.96 55.85 22.26
CA MET A 6 -26.40 55.11 23.41
C MET A 6 -27.09 53.76 23.64
N ARG A 7 -28.40 53.68 23.36
CA ARG A 7 -29.21 52.45 23.53
C ARG A 7 -28.91 51.38 22.48
N TYR A 8 -28.57 51.78 21.26
CA TYR A 8 -28.17 50.87 20.18
C TYR A 8 -26.71 50.43 20.34
N ALA A 9 -25.82 51.35 20.73
CA ALA A 9 -24.40 51.03 20.97
C ALA A 9 -24.21 49.92 22.02
N PHE A 10 -24.99 49.91 23.11
CA PHE A 10 -24.90 48.89 24.16
C PHE A 10 -25.26 47.46 23.71
N VAL A 11 -26.01 47.32 22.60
CA VAL A 11 -26.40 46.00 22.05
C VAL A 11 -25.53 45.63 20.84
N ILE A 12 -25.23 46.61 19.98
CA ILE A 12 -24.46 46.38 18.75
C ILE A 12 -22.99 46.08 19.05
N VAL A 13 -22.39 46.76 20.04
CA VAL A 13 -20.96 46.59 20.35
C VAL A 13 -20.63 45.16 20.86
N PRO A 14 -21.37 44.58 21.83
CA PRO A 14 -21.16 43.19 22.22
C PRO A 14 -21.40 42.21 21.06
N VAL A 15 -22.37 42.51 20.19
CA VAL A 15 -22.69 41.66 19.04
C VAL A 15 -21.54 41.64 18.02
N LEU A 16 -21.00 42.80 17.68
CA LEU A 16 -19.85 42.92 16.78
C LEU A 16 -18.58 42.31 17.39
N MET A 17 -18.36 42.48 18.69
CA MET A 17 -17.22 41.88 19.38
C MET A 17 -17.31 40.35 19.39
N GLY A 18 -18.49 39.78 19.66
CA GLY A 18 -18.74 38.34 19.56
C GLY A 18 -18.51 37.82 18.13
N LEU A 19 -18.91 38.57 17.11
CA LEU A 19 -18.68 38.22 15.72
C LEU A 19 -17.18 38.22 15.37
N VAL A 20 -16.41 39.20 15.84
CA VAL A 20 -14.96 39.24 15.63
C VAL A 20 -14.26 38.05 16.29
N VAL A 21 -14.58 37.77 17.56
CA VAL A 21 -14.04 36.61 18.28
C VAL A 21 -14.40 35.31 17.57
N PHE A 22 -15.63 35.19 17.07
CA PHE A 22 -16.09 34.05 16.30
C PHE A 22 -15.25 33.84 15.02
N VAL A 23 -15.03 34.90 14.25
CA VAL A 23 -14.20 34.84 13.02
C VAL A 23 -12.77 34.41 13.35
N VAL A 24 -12.18 34.96 14.42
CA VAL A 24 -10.82 34.59 14.85
C VAL A 24 -10.74 33.12 15.24
N LEU A 25 -11.69 32.61 16.03
CA LEU A 25 -11.74 31.20 16.43
C LEU A 25 -11.97 30.29 15.22
N PHE A 26 -12.82 30.70 14.28
CA PHE A 26 -13.07 29.96 13.04
C PHE A 26 -11.79 29.80 12.21
N LEU A 27 -11.04 30.89 12.02
CA LEU A 27 -9.80 30.89 11.26
C LEU A 27 -8.71 30.08 11.97
N ALA A 28 -8.55 30.25 13.28
CA ALA A 28 -7.59 29.50 14.08
C ALA A 28 -7.88 27.99 14.07
N GLY A 29 -9.15 27.60 14.26
CA GLY A 29 -9.58 26.21 14.17
C GLY A 29 -9.31 25.63 12.78
N THR A 30 -9.68 26.35 11.72
CA THR A 30 -9.43 25.90 10.34
C THR A 30 -7.94 25.68 10.05
N LYS A 31 -7.05 26.48 10.63
CA LYS A 31 -5.60 26.27 10.49
C LYS A 31 -5.15 25.02 11.25
N SER A 32 -5.60 24.87 12.49
CA SER A 32 -5.29 23.69 13.33
C SER A 32 -5.75 22.39 12.68
N ASP A 33 -6.98 22.34 12.15
CA ASP A 33 -7.54 21.15 11.51
C ASP A 33 -6.75 20.75 10.26
N LYS A 34 -6.30 21.74 9.46
CA LYS A 34 -5.44 21.50 8.30
C LYS A 34 -4.07 20.97 8.69
N GLU A 35 -3.43 21.54 9.71
CA GLU A 35 -2.14 21.05 10.20
C GLU A 35 -2.24 19.62 10.77
N GLN A 36 -3.32 19.32 11.47
CA GLN A 36 -3.57 17.98 12.00
C GLN A 36 -3.87 16.98 10.87
N MET A 37 -4.63 17.38 9.86
CA MET A 37 -4.85 16.58 8.65
C MET A 37 -3.54 16.29 7.92
N GLU A 38 -2.68 17.30 7.72
CA GLU A 38 -1.38 17.09 7.07
C GLU A 38 -0.48 16.12 7.84
N LYS A 39 -0.41 16.26 9.17
CA LYS A 39 0.35 15.33 10.03
C LYS A 39 -0.22 13.90 9.93
N ASN A 40 -1.53 13.76 10.02
CA ASN A 40 -2.18 12.45 9.91
C ASN A 40 -2.00 11.85 8.51
N ALA A 41 -2.00 12.67 7.46
CA ALA A 41 -1.73 12.24 6.09
C ALA A 41 -0.32 11.68 5.95
N GLU A 42 0.68 12.35 6.52
CA GLU A 42 2.06 11.89 6.50
C GLU A 42 2.26 10.60 7.31
N GLU A 43 1.69 10.51 8.52
CA GLU A 43 1.70 9.28 9.32
C GLU A 43 1.09 8.10 8.54
N THR A 44 -0.04 8.36 7.89
CA THR A 44 -0.78 7.35 7.13
C THR A 44 -0.03 6.91 5.87
N LEU A 45 0.63 7.84 5.17
CA LEU A 45 1.49 7.50 4.03
C LEU A 45 2.69 6.65 4.46
N ARG A 46 3.35 7.00 5.56
CA ARG A 46 4.47 6.20 6.11
C ARG A 46 4.03 4.80 6.52
N LEU A 47 2.81 4.66 7.06
CA LEU A 47 2.22 3.37 7.36
C LEU A 47 2.01 2.55 6.08
N ALA A 48 1.39 3.15 5.06
CA ALA A 48 1.16 2.49 3.77
C ALA A 48 2.47 2.04 3.12
N GLU A 49 3.49 2.91 3.13
CA GLU A 49 4.84 2.59 2.67
C GLU A 49 5.45 1.41 3.45
N LYS A 50 5.38 1.44 4.79
CA LYS A 50 5.88 0.34 5.64
C LYS A 50 5.21 -1.00 5.28
N LYS A 51 3.92 -0.98 4.98
CA LYS A 51 3.17 -2.17 4.55
C LYS A 51 3.63 -2.66 3.17
N CYS A 52 3.85 -1.76 2.21
CA CYS A 52 4.45 -2.11 0.91
C CYS A 52 5.84 -2.73 1.07
N ILE A 53 6.70 -2.18 1.94
CA ILE A 53 8.03 -2.73 2.25
C ILE A 53 7.91 -4.16 2.80
N GLN A 54 6.99 -4.40 3.72
CA GLN A 54 6.76 -5.73 4.29
C GLN A 54 6.30 -6.74 3.24
N TYR A 55 5.38 -6.32 2.36
CA TYR A 55 4.93 -7.15 1.24
C TYR A 55 6.08 -7.53 0.31
N GLU A 56 6.86 -6.54 -0.15
CA GLU A 56 8.00 -6.79 -1.05
C GLU A 56 9.06 -7.69 -0.42
N ARG A 57 9.34 -7.50 0.88
CA ARG A 57 10.27 -8.37 1.60
C ARG A 57 9.77 -9.81 1.61
N ARG A 58 8.50 -10.06 1.94
CA ARG A 58 7.93 -11.41 1.95
C ARG A 58 7.94 -12.04 0.56
N ARG A 59 7.57 -11.28 -0.47
CA ARG A 59 7.61 -11.73 -1.87
C ARG A 59 9.02 -12.13 -2.28
N LEU A 60 10.02 -11.30 -1.98
CA LEU A 60 11.42 -11.58 -2.30
C LEU A 60 11.95 -12.81 -1.53
N GLU A 61 11.59 -12.93 -0.25
CA GLU A 61 11.96 -14.06 0.59
C GLU A 61 11.40 -15.38 0.04
N GLN A 62 10.13 -15.42 -0.34
CA GLN A 62 9.50 -16.59 -0.95
C GLN A 62 10.16 -16.95 -2.29
N LYS A 63 10.41 -15.97 -3.15
CA LYS A 63 11.13 -16.20 -4.42
C LYS A 63 12.52 -16.80 -4.18
N THR A 64 13.24 -16.27 -3.20
CA THR A 64 14.58 -16.75 -2.81
C THR A 64 14.51 -18.19 -2.29
N LYS A 65 13.56 -18.51 -1.40
CA LYS A 65 13.36 -19.88 -0.91
C LYS A 65 13.03 -20.86 -2.03
N SER A 66 12.18 -20.45 -2.98
CA SER A 66 11.83 -21.27 -4.15
C SER A 66 13.05 -21.56 -5.02
N LEU A 67 13.87 -20.54 -5.34
CA LEU A 67 15.11 -20.70 -6.12
C LEU A 67 16.14 -21.58 -5.41
N LEU A 68 16.36 -21.38 -4.10
CA LEU A 68 17.28 -22.19 -3.31
C LEU A 68 16.83 -23.65 -3.22
N SER A 69 15.54 -23.89 -3.01
CA SER A 69 14.97 -25.24 -2.96
C SER A 69 15.15 -25.96 -4.30
N LEU A 70 14.78 -25.31 -5.41
CA LEU A 70 14.99 -25.83 -6.76
C LEU A 70 16.46 -26.16 -7.00
N THR A 71 17.36 -25.23 -6.68
CA THR A 71 18.79 -25.41 -6.92
C THR A 71 19.35 -26.61 -6.15
N ARG A 72 18.93 -26.83 -4.90
CA ARG A 72 19.31 -28.02 -4.13
C ARG A 72 18.86 -29.32 -4.80
N TRP A 73 17.66 -29.34 -5.39
CA TRP A 73 17.22 -30.49 -6.18
C TRP A 73 18.07 -30.69 -7.44
N VAL A 74 18.51 -29.62 -8.10
CA VAL A 74 19.42 -29.73 -9.26
C VAL A 74 20.79 -30.25 -8.83
N GLU A 75 21.34 -29.76 -7.72
CA GLU A 75 22.61 -30.24 -7.15
C GLU A 75 22.56 -31.71 -6.76
N ASN A 76 21.46 -32.15 -6.14
CA ASN A 76 21.23 -33.55 -5.80
C ASN A 76 21.15 -34.42 -7.06
N TYR A 77 20.49 -33.94 -8.12
CA TYR A 77 20.42 -34.67 -9.39
C TYR A 77 21.78 -34.76 -10.07
N ALA A 78 22.56 -33.67 -10.07
CA ALA A 78 23.92 -33.66 -10.62
C ALA A 78 24.81 -34.72 -9.95
N ARG A 79 24.68 -34.92 -8.65
CA ARG A 79 25.35 -36.01 -7.91
C ARG A 79 24.78 -37.39 -8.23
N TYR A 80 23.47 -37.49 -8.40
CA TYR A 80 22.79 -38.75 -8.73
C TYR A 80 23.20 -39.28 -10.12
N VAL A 81 23.25 -38.41 -11.13
CA VAL A 81 23.55 -38.80 -12.51
C VAL A 81 25.00 -39.21 -12.73
N GLU A 82 25.93 -38.81 -11.84
CA GLU A 82 27.31 -39.29 -11.81
C GLU A 82 27.40 -40.81 -11.61
N ALA A 83 26.41 -41.44 -10.95
CA ALA A 83 26.34 -42.88 -10.75
C ALA A 83 25.75 -43.65 -11.96
N GLY A 84 25.39 -42.95 -13.03
CA GLY A 84 24.80 -43.51 -14.24
C GLY A 84 23.37 -43.01 -14.49
N GLN A 85 23.15 -42.41 -15.65
CA GLN A 85 21.85 -41.88 -16.03
C GLN A 85 20.87 -43.03 -16.32
N ASN A 86 19.68 -42.95 -15.71
CA ASN A 86 18.56 -43.82 -16.03
C ASN A 86 17.33 -42.95 -16.30
N ARG A 87 16.79 -43.03 -17.52
CA ARG A 87 15.64 -42.20 -17.96
C ARG A 87 14.42 -42.36 -17.05
N LYS A 88 14.03 -43.58 -16.68
CA LYS A 88 12.86 -43.83 -15.82
C LYS A 88 13.04 -43.19 -14.44
N LYS A 89 14.20 -43.39 -13.83
CA LYS A 89 14.52 -42.80 -12.51
C LYS A 89 14.64 -41.28 -12.58
N SER A 90 15.14 -40.73 -13.68
CA SER A 90 15.26 -39.28 -13.88
C SER A 90 13.88 -38.61 -14.00
N ILE A 91 12.96 -39.21 -14.75
CA ILE A 91 11.57 -38.73 -14.85
C ILE A 91 10.87 -38.80 -13.49
N GLN A 92 11.06 -39.89 -12.74
CA GLN A 92 10.52 -40.02 -11.39
C GLN A 92 11.07 -38.94 -10.45
N TYR A 93 12.37 -38.69 -10.48
CA TYR A 93 13.01 -37.64 -9.69
C TYR A 93 12.44 -36.25 -9.99
N ILE A 94 12.26 -35.91 -11.27
CA ILE A 94 11.66 -34.62 -11.68
C ILE A 94 10.27 -34.46 -11.07
N LYS A 95 9.46 -35.53 -11.08
CA LYS A 95 8.12 -35.53 -10.48
C LYS A 95 8.16 -35.37 -8.96
N GLU A 96 9.05 -36.09 -8.27
CA GLU A 96 9.21 -36.01 -6.80
C GLU A 96 9.73 -34.63 -6.34
N ALA A 97 10.67 -34.06 -7.09
CA ALA A 97 11.22 -32.72 -6.84
C ALA A 97 10.26 -31.59 -7.25
N GLY A 98 9.14 -31.92 -7.90
CA GLY A 98 8.18 -30.93 -8.43
C GLY A 98 8.79 -30.01 -9.48
N LEU A 99 9.80 -30.48 -10.22
CA LEU A 99 10.42 -29.75 -11.32
C LEU A 99 9.55 -29.85 -12.57
N THR A 100 9.61 -28.83 -13.43
CA THR A 100 8.99 -28.88 -14.75
C THR A 100 9.87 -29.66 -15.72
N GLY A 101 11.18 -29.43 -15.68
CA GLY A 101 12.10 -30.19 -16.49
C GLY A 101 13.56 -30.06 -16.09
N LEU A 102 14.39 -30.79 -16.82
CA LEU A 102 15.82 -30.90 -16.59
C LEU A 102 16.57 -31.12 -17.90
N LEU A 103 17.69 -30.44 -18.05
CA LEU A 103 18.67 -30.59 -19.12
C LEU A 103 19.97 -31.11 -18.54
N LEU A 104 20.55 -32.10 -19.21
CA LEU A 104 21.85 -32.67 -18.89
C LEU A 104 22.78 -32.38 -20.06
N LEU A 105 23.88 -31.69 -19.78
CA LEU A 105 24.88 -31.31 -20.77
C LEU A 105 26.22 -31.96 -20.45
N ASP A 106 27.01 -32.20 -21.50
CA ASP A 106 28.39 -32.65 -21.39
C ASP A 106 29.36 -31.48 -21.14
N GLU A 107 30.65 -31.80 -21.00
CA GLU A 107 31.75 -30.84 -20.80
C GLU A 107 31.85 -29.75 -21.87
N LYS A 108 31.40 -30.04 -23.09
CA LYS A 108 31.45 -29.12 -24.22
C LYS A 108 30.16 -28.30 -24.36
N GLY A 109 29.23 -28.44 -23.41
CA GLY A 109 27.92 -27.81 -23.47
C GLY A 109 26.99 -28.44 -24.51
N LYS A 110 27.24 -29.68 -24.95
CA LYS A 110 26.33 -30.41 -25.82
C LYS A 110 25.28 -31.14 -24.99
N LEU A 111 24.04 -31.13 -25.46
CA LEU A 111 22.94 -31.83 -24.82
C LEU A 111 23.15 -33.35 -24.83
N LEU A 112 23.14 -33.97 -23.66
CA LEU A 112 23.14 -35.41 -23.45
C LEU A 112 21.73 -35.95 -23.28
N TRP A 113 20.90 -35.24 -22.51
CA TRP A 113 19.53 -35.62 -22.25
C TRP A 113 18.69 -34.41 -21.84
N GLN A 114 17.40 -34.45 -22.16
CA GLN A 114 16.40 -33.52 -21.69
C GLN A 114 15.10 -34.25 -21.36
N SER A 115 14.37 -33.72 -20.38
CA SER A 115 13.06 -34.27 -20.00
C SER A 115 11.92 -33.82 -20.91
N GLU A 116 11.97 -32.58 -21.37
CA GLU A 116 11.02 -32.02 -22.34
C GLU A 116 11.67 -31.93 -23.73
N LEU A 117 10.89 -32.07 -24.79
CA LEU A 117 11.38 -32.19 -26.18
C LEU A 117 12.12 -30.95 -26.72
N ASP A 118 11.96 -29.80 -26.08
CA ASP A 118 12.40 -28.49 -26.58
C ASP A 118 12.97 -27.60 -25.45
N GLY A 119 13.38 -28.23 -24.35
CA GLY A 119 13.94 -27.52 -23.20
C GLY A 119 15.28 -26.84 -23.51
N ASP A 120 16.16 -27.47 -24.28
CA ASP A 120 17.44 -26.89 -24.71
C ASP A 120 17.26 -25.59 -25.53
N THR A 121 16.28 -25.59 -26.43
CA THR A 121 15.95 -24.47 -27.29
C THR A 121 15.30 -23.35 -26.48
N LYS A 122 14.37 -23.68 -25.58
CA LYS A 122 13.74 -22.73 -24.65
C LYS A 122 14.76 -22.01 -23.77
N PHE A 123 15.76 -22.74 -23.28
CA PHE A 123 16.79 -22.21 -22.39
C PHE A 123 18.10 -21.85 -23.09
N ALA A 124 18.12 -21.76 -24.43
CA ALA A 124 19.34 -21.45 -25.19
C ALA A 124 19.97 -20.11 -24.76
N SER A 125 19.15 -19.09 -24.46
CA SER A 125 19.60 -17.78 -23.97
C SER A 125 20.20 -17.85 -22.56
N VAL A 126 19.79 -18.81 -21.74
CA VAL A 126 20.39 -19.08 -20.43
C VAL A 126 21.71 -19.81 -20.59
N LEU A 127 21.73 -20.84 -21.45
CA LEU A 127 22.92 -21.63 -21.72
C LEU A 127 24.04 -20.77 -22.30
N SER A 128 23.74 -19.76 -23.12
CA SER A 128 24.74 -18.85 -23.70
C SER A 128 25.28 -17.79 -22.74
N LYS A 129 24.73 -17.64 -21.53
CA LYS A 129 25.22 -16.66 -20.55
C LYS A 129 26.66 -16.97 -20.16
N GLU A 130 27.50 -15.95 -20.09
CA GLU A 130 28.91 -16.07 -19.69
C GLU A 130 29.05 -16.80 -18.35
N CYS A 131 28.22 -16.46 -17.35
CA CYS A 131 28.22 -17.13 -16.05
C CYS A 131 27.90 -18.63 -16.11
N VAL A 132 27.08 -19.07 -17.08
CA VAL A 132 26.75 -20.49 -17.29
C VAL A 132 27.88 -21.20 -18.03
N GLN A 133 28.49 -20.54 -19.01
CA GLN A 133 29.67 -21.04 -19.71
C GLN A 133 30.87 -21.19 -18.75
N GLU A 134 31.01 -20.27 -17.78
CA GLU A 134 32.01 -20.41 -16.71
C GLU A 134 31.78 -21.66 -15.84
N ILE A 135 30.54 -22.11 -15.65
CA ILE A 135 30.27 -23.33 -14.87
C ILE A 135 30.84 -24.57 -15.59
N LEU A 136 30.75 -24.62 -16.93
CA LEU A 136 31.35 -25.71 -17.72
C LEU A 136 32.86 -25.80 -17.50
N SER A 137 33.54 -24.66 -17.38
CA SER A 137 34.98 -24.60 -17.11
C SER A 137 35.35 -24.70 -15.62
N ARG A 138 34.41 -24.43 -14.70
CA ARG A 138 34.60 -24.43 -13.23
C ARG A 138 33.40 -25.08 -12.51
N PRO A 139 33.38 -26.42 -12.39
CA PRO A 139 32.19 -27.18 -11.93
C PRO A 139 31.78 -26.96 -10.47
N LYS A 140 32.51 -26.16 -9.69
CA LYS A 140 32.14 -25.78 -8.31
C LYS A 140 31.14 -24.62 -8.24
N LYS A 141 30.84 -23.96 -9.36
CA LYS A 141 29.91 -22.83 -9.39
C LYS A 141 28.47 -23.32 -9.62
N THR A 142 27.55 -22.64 -8.96
CA THR A 142 26.10 -22.79 -9.14
C THR A 142 25.53 -21.44 -9.53
N TYR A 143 24.60 -21.41 -10.49
CA TYR A 143 23.88 -20.21 -10.90
C TYR A 143 22.38 -20.47 -10.84
N MET A 144 21.61 -19.52 -10.32
CA MET A 144 20.16 -19.64 -10.26
C MET A 144 19.52 -18.29 -10.56
N ASP A 145 18.42 -18.30 -11.29
CA ASP A 145 17.70 -17.07 -11.65
C ASP A 145 16.27 -17.39 -12.13
N CYS A 146 15.53 -16.35 -12.50
CA CYS A 146 14.26 -16.46 -13.21
C CYS A 146 14.43 -15.99 -14.67
N ILE A 147 13.68 -16.59 -15.60
CA ILE A 147 13.56 -16.14 -16.98
C ILE A 147 12.09 -16.15 -17.40
N SER A 148 11.67 -15.08 -18.08
CA SER A 148 10.37 -15.02 -18.73
C SER A 148 10.50 -15.55 -20.16
N LEU A 149 9.83 -16.67 -20.44
CA LEU A 149 9.79 -17.28 -21.76
C LEU A 149 8.35 -17.18 -22.27
N GLU A 150 8.17 -16.46 -23.38
CA GLU A 150 6.86 -16.12 -23.96
C GLU A 150 5.95 -15.39 -22.97
N LYS A 151 5.10 -16.13 -22.24
CA LYS A 151 4.16 -15.62 -21.23
C LYS A 151 4.28 -16.35 -19.90
N THR A 152 5.31 -17.18 -19.73
CA THR A 152 5.51 -17.99 -18.54
C THR A 152 6.87 -17.71 -17.94
N ASP A 153 6.88 -17.39 -16.65
CA ASP A 153 8.10 -17.27 -15.87
C ASP A 153 8.57 -18.66 -15.42
N TYR A 154 9.89 -18.88 -15.50
CA TYR A 154 10.54 -20.09 -15.04
C TYR A 154 11.68 -19.75 -14.08
N ASN A 155 11.62 -20.34 -12.89
CA ASN A 155 12.78 -20.41 -12.01
C ASN A 155 13.69 -21.53 -12.50
N TYR A 156 14.99 -21.29 -12.57
CA TYR A 156 15.96 -22.29 -12.98
C TYR A 156 17.23 -22.25 -12.14
N GLY A 157 17.90 -23.39 -12.09
CA GLY A 157 19.18 -23.58 -11.41
C GLY A 157 20.11 -24.37 -12.33
N VAL A 158 21.36 -23.93 -12.41
CA VAL A 158 22.43 -24.48 -13.22
C VAL A 158 23.56 -24.89 -12.29
N VAL A 159 23.95 -26.16 -12.35
CA VAL A 159 24.95 -26.75 -11.46
C VAL A 159 25.97 -27.53 -12.29
N GLY A 160 27.26 -27.30 -12.04
CA GLY A 160 28.33 -28.09 -12.64
C GLY A 160 28.37 -29.53 -12.12
N ARG A 161 28.79 -30.46 -12.98
CA ARG A 161 28.96 -31.87 -12.62
C ARG A 161 30.43 -32.16 -12.30
N LYS A 162 30.75 -33.05 -11.35
CA LYS A 162 32.14 -33.38 -11.02
C LYS A 162 32.87 -34.07 -12.17
N GLN A 163 32.16 -34.92 -12.90
CA GLN A 163 32.65 -35.60 -14.10
C GLN A 163 32.63 -34.70 -15.35
N GLY A 164 32.40 -33.40 -15.17
CA GLY A 164 32.34 -32.44 -16.28
C GLY A 164 30.95 -32.28 -16.90
N GLY A 165 30.72 -31.09 -17.46
CA GLY A 165 29.42 -30.64 -17.94
C GLY A 165 28.55 -30.04 -16.84
N LEU A 166 27.24 -29.88 -17.12
CA LEU A 166 26.31 -29.26 -16.18
C LEU A 166 24.91 -29.87 -16.23
N VAL A 167 24.12 -29.55 -15.21
CA VAL A 167 22.70 -29.82 -15.13
C VAL A 167 21.97 -28.49 -15.02
N LEU A 168 20.94 -28.28 -15.84
CA LEU A 168 19.99 -27.19 -15.71
C LEU A 168 18.63 -27.78 -15.35
N GLY A 169 18.14 -27.51 -14.14
CA GLY A 169 16.76 -27.83 -13.78
C GLY A 169 15.91 -26.58 -13.72
N TYR A 170 14.64 -26.70 -14.08
CA TYR A 170 13.71 -25.57 -14.09
C TYR A 170 12.33 -25.98 -13.59
N LYS A 171 11.63 -25.00 -13.01
CA LYS A 171 10.26 -25.10 -12.54
C LYS A 171 9.52 -23.86 -13.01
N LYS A 172 8.29 -24.03 -13.52
CA LYS A 172 7.37 -22.92 -13.75
C LYS A 172 7.25 -22.11 -12.46
N ALA A 173 7.50 -20.80 -12.54
CA ALA A 173 7.35 -19.92 -11.41
C ALA A 173 5.89 -19.99 -10.94
N GLU A 174 5.71 -20.16 -9.64
CA GLU A 174 4.37 -20.19 -9.06
C GLU A 174 3.71 -18.83 -9.29
N GLU A 175 2.53 -18.85 -9.88
CA GLU A 175 1.65 -17.69 -9.85
C GLU A 175 1.35 -17.33 -8.39
N GLN A 176 1.15 -16.04 -8.10
CA GLN A 176 0.78 -15.63 -6.76
C GLN A 176 -0.44 -16.43 -6.31
N THR A 177 -0.33 -17.11 -5.16
CA THR A 177 -1.47 -17.87 -4.63
C THR A 177 -2.63 -16.93 -4.34
N GLU A 178 -3.87 -17.42 -4.40
CA GLU A 178 -5.04 -16.60 -4.03
C GLU A 178 -4.92 -16.03 -2.61
N GLU A 179 -4.22 -16.74 -1.71
CA GLU A 179 -3.87 -16.26 -0.38
C GLU A 179 -2.89 -15.06 -0.41
N GLN A 180 -1.90 -15.07 -1.30
CA GLN A 180 -0.98 -13.93 -1.49
C GLN A 180 -1.68 -12.73 -2.13
N LYS A 181 -2.57 -12.97 -3.09
CA LYS A 181 -3.43 -11.92 -3.67
C LYS A 181 -4.40 -11.36 -2.63
N ARG A 182 -4.88 -12.20 -1.71
CA ARG A 182 -5.74 -11.79 -0.59
C ARG A 182 -4.96 -10.96 0.43
N TYR A 183 -3.77 -11.40 0.84
CA TYR A 183 -2.89 -10.63 1.73
C TYR A 183 -2.57 -9.24 1.15
N LEU A 184 -2.44 -9.13 -0.17
CA LEU A 184 -2.23 -7.86 -0.87
C LEU A 184 -3.45 -6.94 -0.73
N LYS A 185 -4.68 -7.47 -0.88
CA LYS A 185 -5.94 -6.70 -0.73
C LYS A 185 -6.20 -6.30 0.72
N GLU A 186 -6.04 -7.24 1.65
CA GLU A 186 -6.25 -7.08 3.09
C GLU A 186 -5.16 -6.27 3.80
N LEU A 187 -4.11 -5.84 3.10
CA LEU A 187 -2.94 -5.18 3.68
C LEU A 187 -3.31 -3.96 4.55
N LEU A 188 -4.40 -3.29 4.17
CA LEU A 188 -4.99 -2.11 4.81
C LEU A 188 -6.44 -2.30 5.27
N GLU A 189 -7.06 -3.46 5.04
CA GLU A 189 -8.44 -3.71 5.48
C GLU A 189 -8.53 -3.64 7.02
N ASP A 190 -9.60 -3.02 7.53
CA ASP A 190 -9.88 -2.81 8.96
C ASP A 190 -8.84 -2.00 9.77
N TYR A 191 -7.95 -1.26 9.11
CA TYR A 191 -7.04 -0.37 9.84
C TYR A 191 -7.79 0.91 10.29
N PRO A 192 -7.90 1.18 11.61
CA PRO A 192 -8.61 2.35 12.10
C PRO A 192 -7.79 3.61 11.79
N LEU A 193 -8.21 4.37 10.80
CA LEU A 193 -7.56 5.62 10.43
C LEU A 193 -8.25 6.82 11.07
N LYS A 194 -7.44 7.80 11.47
CA LYS A 194 -7.95 9.07 12.02
C LYS A 194 -8.70 9.84 10.93
N MET A 195 -9.69 10.63 11.35
CA MET A 195 -10.46 11.53 10.47
C MET A 195 -11.17 10.79 9.31
N ASP A 196 -11.54 9.53 9.52
CA ASP A 196 -12.17 8.67 8.51
C ASP A 196 -11.39 8.64 7.19
N ALA A 197 -10.06 8.64 7.30
CA ALA A 197 -9.19 8.65 6.13
C ALA A 197 -9.32 7.34 5.35
N ILE A 198 -9.15 7.45 4.03
CA ILE A 198 -9.13 6.33 3.10
C ILE A 198 -7.78 6.27 2.45
N VAL A 199 -7.14 5.11 2.50
CA VAL A 199 -5.82 4.87 1.93
C VAL A 199 -5.95 3.95 0.75
N VAL A 200 -5.34 4.33 -0.36
CA VAL A 200 -5.38 3.58 -1.60
C VAL A 200 -3.95 3.35 -2.07
N ILE A 201 -3.62 2.11 -2.35
CA ILE A 201 -2.36 1.68 -2.95
C ILE A 201 -2.66 1.21 -4.37
N THR A 202 -1.92 1.73 -5.36
CA THR A 202 -2.05 1.36 -6.78
C THR A 202 -0.67 1.16 -7.41
N ASP A 203 -0.57 0.41 -8.50
CA ASP A 203 0.65 0.36 -9.36
C ASP A 203 0.58 1.30 -10.57
N GLY A 204 -0.37 2.23 -10.56
CA GLY A 204 -0.63 3.16 -11.67
C GLY A 204 -1.73 2.70 -12.62
N GLU A 205 -1.95 1.40 -12.78
CA GLU A 205 -3.00 0.84 -13.64
C GLU A 205 -4.12 0.17 -12.84
N THR A 206 -3.78 -0.50 -11.74
CA THR A 206 -4.70 -1.33 -10.97
C THR A 206 -4.74 -0.95 -9.49
N LEU A 207 -5.88 -1.25 -8.84
CA LEU A 207 -5.98 -1.17 -7.39
C LEU A 207 -5.27 -2.36 -6.76
N ILE A 208 -4.34 -2.08 -5.87
CA ILE A 208 -3.63 -3.09 -5.10
C ILE A 208 -4.30 -3.34 -3.76
N SER A 209 -4.56 -2.28 -3.01
CA SER A 209 -5.16 -2.37 -1.67
C SER A 209 -5.86 -1.06 -1.32
N SER A 210 -6.93 -1.16 -0.54
CA SER A 210 -7.62 -0.03 0.06
C SER A 210 -8.24 -0.47 1.37
N ASN A 211 -8.31 0.43 2.35
CA ASN A 211 -9.10 0.18 3.57
C ASN A 211 -10.61 0.34 3.33
N GLU A 212 -11.01 0.94 2.20
CA GLU A 212 -12.42 1.13 1.80
C GLU A 212 -12.68 0.50 0.43
N LYS A 213 -13.79 -0.24 0.30
CA LYS A 213 -14.12 -1.01 -0.91
C LYS A 213 -14.60 -0.11 -2.05
N GLN A 214 -15.11 1.08 -1.75
CA GLN A 214 -15.74 1.98 -2.72
C GLN A 214 -14.84 3.16 -3.17
N TYR A 215 -13.51 3.01 -3.16
CA TYR A 215 -12.58 4.11 -3.47
C TYR A 215 -12.74 4.73 -4.87
N LYS A 216 -13.28 4.00 -5.86
CA LYS A 216 -13.43 4.51 -7.25
C LYS A 216 -14.35 5.73 -7.32
N THR A 217 -15.39 5.78 -6.48
CA THR A 217 -16.34 6.90 -6.41
C THR A 217 -15.71 8.15 -5.81
N ILE A 218 -14.65 8.00 -5.00
CA ILE A 218 -13.99 9.08 -4.26
C ILE A 218 -13.09 9.91 -5.17
N LYS A 219 -12.55 9.32 -6.25
CA LYS A 219 -11.58 9.98 -7.14
C LYS A 219 -12.17 11.18 -7.91
N GLU A 220 -13.49 11.21 -8.07
CA GLU A 220 -14.22 12.20 -8.89
C GLU A 220 -14.94 13.28 -8.07
N ASP A 221 -14.92 13.19 -6.75
CA ASP A 221 -15.71 14.05 -5.85
C ASP A 221 -14.88 15.25 -5.31
N GLU A 222 -15.42 16.47 -5.41
CA GLU A 222 -14.84 17.69 -4.84
C GLU A 222 -14.86 17.73 -3.30
N GLY A 223 -15.54 16.78 -2.65
CA GLY A 223 -15.69 16.67 -1.19
C GLY A 223 -14.45 16.26 -0.40
N TRP A 224 -13.33 15.94 -1.06
CA TRP A 224 -12.19 15.25 -0.44
C TRP A 224 -10.87 16.03 -0.51
N TYR A 225 -10.11 16.01 0.58
CA TYR A 225 -8.69 16.34 0.55
C TYR A 225 -7.89 15.12 0.15
N ARG A 226 -6.85 15.33 -0.67
CA ARG A 226 -5.97 14.25 -1.12
C ARG A 226 -4.51 14.57 -0.84
N ARG A 227 -3.78 13.57 -0.36
CA ARG A 227 -2.32 13.58 -0.29
C ARG A 227 -1.78 12.41 -1.11
N LYS A 228 -0.80 12.70 -1.97
CA LYS A 228 -0.09 11.67 -2.76
C LYS A 228 1.27 11.40 -2.14
N GLY A 229 1.64 10.12 -2.08
CA GLY A 229 2.99 9.63 -1.85
C GLY A 229 3.33 8.56 -2.90
N ALA A 230 4.56 8.07 -2.88
CA ALA A 230 4.99 7.00 -3.77
C ALA A 230 6.09 6.15 -3.10
N TYR A 231 6.10 4.86 -3.39
CA TYR A 231 7.14 3.94 -2.99
C TYR A 231 7.41 2.92 -4.11
N LYS A 232 8.59 3.01 -4.74
CA LYS A 232 8.95 2.23 -5.94
C LYS A 232 7.88 2.34 -7.03
N GLN A 233 7.31 1.21 -7.48
CA GLN A 233 6.23 1.17 -8.47
C GLN A 233 4.84 1.43 -7.88
N TYR A 234 4.73 1.69 -6.57
CA TYR A 234 3.46 1.89 -5.89
C TYR A 234 3.16 3.37 -5.68
N ASP A 235 2.02 3.80 -6.20
CA ASP A 235 1.41 5.08 -5.91
C ASP A 235 0.53 4.95 -4.66
N LEU A 236 0.75 5.83 -3.68
CA LEU A 236 0.04 5.85 -2.40
C LEU A 236 -0.83 7.10 -2.35
N TYR A 237 -2.11 6.93 -2.04
CA TYR A 237 -3.04 8.03 -1.86
C TYR A 237 -3.70 7.96 -0.49
N VAL A 238 -3.82 9.11 0.17
CA VAL A 238 -4.63 9.27 1.38
C VAL A 238 -5.68 10.32 1.10
N PHE A 239 -6.93 9.95 1.29
CA PHE A 239 -8.11 10.78 1.12
C PHE A 239 -8.72 11.08 2.48
N PHE A 240 -9.11 12.33 2.70
CA PHE A 240 -9.82 12.75 3.90
C PHE A 240 -11.12 13.46 3.51
N PRO A 241 -12.28 13.06 4.06
CA PRO A 241 -13.52 13.75 3.80
C PRO A 241 -13.50 15.12 4.49
N LYS A 242 -13.95 16.18 3.81
CA LYS A 242 -14.03 17.54 4.40
C LYS A 242 -14.78 17.54 5.73
N GLU A 243 -15.86 16.77 5.83
CA GLU A 243 -16.66 16.65 7.04
C GLU A 243 -15.91 15.97 8.20
N GLY A 244 -15.06 14.97 7.90
CA GLY A 244 -14.23 14.30 8.90
C GLY A 244 -13.10 15.18 9.42
N VAL A 245 -12.45 15.95 8.53
CA VAL A 245 -11.36 16.89 8.90
C VAL A 245 -11.85 17.99 9.82
N PHE A 246 -13.06 18.52 9.59
CA PHE A 246 -13.60 19.65 10.35
C PHE A 246 -14.64 19.26 11.41
N ARG A 247 -14.78 17.97 11.74
CA ARG A 247 -15.81 17.45 12.64
C ARG A 247 -15.73 18.07 14.03
N GLU A 248 -14.54 18.07 14.65
CA GLU A 248 -14.35 18.62 15.98
C GLU A 248 -14.65 20.12 16.02
N ARG A 249 -14.10 20.88 15.06
CA ARG A 249 -14.37 22.30 14.89
C ARG A 249 -15.86 22.60 14.73
N ASN A 250 -16.55 21.89 13.84
CA ASN A 250 -17.98 22.12 13.61
C ASN A 250 -18.77 21.92 14.91
N ASN A 251 -18.50 20.86 15.67
CA ASN A 251 -19.16 20.61 16.96
C ASN A 251 -18.89 21.73 17.97
N THR A 252 -17.63 22.18 18.09
CA THR A 252 -17.27 23.30 18.98
C THR A 252 -17.97 24.61 18.57
N ILE A 253 -17.98 24.91 17.27
CA ILE A 253 -18.61 26.11 16.71
C ILE A 253 -20.13 26.10 16.95
N PHE A 254 -20.80 24.98 16.71
CA PHE A 254 -22.24 24.84 16.98
C PHE A 254 -22.54 25.03 18.47
N GLY A 255 -21.71 24.45 19.36
CA GLY A 255 -21.83 24.64 20.80
C GLY A 255 -21.66 26.11 21.22
N CYS A 256 -20.62 26.79 20.73
CA CYS A 256 -20.38 28.21 21.01
C CYS A 256 -21.52 29.11 20.49
N LEU A 257 -22.03 28.85 19.28
CA LEU A 257 -23.15 29.59 18.70
C LEU A 257 -24.44 29.42 19.52
N ALA A 258 -24.72 28.20 20.00
CA ALA A 258 -25.89 27.93 20.83
C ALA A 258 -25.84 28.70 22.16
N VAL A 259 -24.70 28.65 22.87
CA VAL A 259 -24.49 29.40 24.13
C VAL A 259 -24.61 30.90 23.89
N TYR A 260 -23.99 31.40 22.82
CA TYR A 260 -24.03 32.81 22.46
C TYR A 260 -25.45 33.29 22.11
N GLY A 261 -26.23 32.46 21.39
CA GLY A 261 -27.64 32.74 21.09
C GLY A 261 -28.49 32.85 22.36
N VAL A 262 -28.29 31.95 23.32
CA VAL A 262 -28.98 31.99 24.63
C VAL A 262 -28.61 33.26 25.40
N LEU A 263 -27.32 33.64 25.43
CA LEU A 263 -26.87 34.88 26.07
C LEU A 263 -27.53 36.12 25.43
N CYS A 264 -27.63 36.16 24.10
CA CYS A 264 -28.30 37.24 23.38
C CYS A 264 -29.79 37.31 23.73
N LEU A 265 -30.50 36.18 23.76
CA LEU A 265 -31.91 36.11 24.15
C LEU A 265 -32.11 36.56 25.60
N PHE A 266 -31.22 36.16 26.51
CA PHE A 266 -31.25 36.59 27.91
C PHE A 266 -31.08 38.11 28.05
N LEU A 267 -30.14 38.72 27.30
CA LEU A 267 -29.97 40.18 27.28
C LEU A 267 -31.20 40.91 26.75
N VAL A 268 -31.86 40.36 25.73
CA VAL A 268 -33.13 40.89 25.20
C VAL A 268 -34.25 40.74 26.23
N PHE A 269 -34.36 39.59 26.90
CA PHE A 269 -35.35 39.33 27.93
C PHE A 269 -35.19 40.28 29.14
N MET A 270 -33.98 40.41 29.67
CA MET A 270 -33.68 41.37 30.74
C MET A 270 -34.05 42.80 30.34
N ARG A 271 -33.86 43.17 29.07
CA ARG A 271 -34.26 44.47 28.55
C ARG A 271 -35.77 44.63 28.48
N PHE A 272 -36.50 43.60 28.03
CA PHE A 272 -37.96 43.60 27.98
C PHE A 272 -38.55 43.77 29.39
N HIS A 273 -38.05 43.00 30.37
CA HIS A 273 -38.50 43.09 31.75
C HIS A 273 -38.17 44.45 32.40
N LYS A 274 -36.99 45.02 32.14
CA LYS A 274 -36.63 46.37 32.60
C LYS A 274 -37.47 47.47 31.94
N ARG A 275 -38.04 47.21 30.76
CA ARG A 275 -38.92 48.15 30.04
C ARG A 275 -40.33 48.11 30.62
N ASN A 276 -40.87 46.93 30.91
CA ASN A 276 -42.19 46.77 31.54
C ASN A 276 -42.21 47.29 32.99
N GLY A 277 -41.19 47.00 33.80
CA GLY A 277 -41.10 47.53 35.17
C GLY A 277 -40.87 49.04 35.28
N ARG A 278 -40.59 49.74 34.16
CA ARG A 278 -40.60 51.21 34.11
C ARG A 278 -41.96 51.79 33.69
N ALA A 279 -42.80 51.02 33.00
CA ALA A 279 -44.12 51.45 32.57
C ALA A 279 -45.12 51.45 33.74
N GLU A 280 -44.99 50.52 34.69
CA GLU A 280 -45.79 50.52 35.93
C GLU A 280 -45.50 51.71 36.84
N LYS A 281 -44.24 52.19 36.91
CA LYS A 281 -43.86 53.32 37.78
C LYS A 281 -44.23 54.71 37.24
N THR A 282 -44.96 54.79 36.13
CA THR A 282 -45.41 56.06 35.52
C THR A 282 -46.93 56.23 35.54
N VAL A 283 -47.65 55.35 36.24
CA VAL A 283 -49.11 55.37 36.36
C VAL A 283 -49.58 55.74 37.78
N ASP A 284 -48.67 55.96 38.73
CA ASP A 284 -48.96 56.54 40.04
C ASP A 284 -48.66 58.04 40.09
#